data_AF-A0A822F3Y4-F1
#
_entry.id   AF-A0A822F3Y4-F1
#
_cell.length_a   1.000
_cell.length_b   1.000
_cell.length_c   1.000
_cell.angle_alpha   90.00
_cell.angle_beta   90.00
_cell.angle_gamma   90.00
#
_symmetry.space_group_name_H-M   'P 1'
#
loop_
_entity.id
_entity.type
_entity.pdbx_description
1 polymer ?
#
loop_
_entity_poly.entity_id
_entity_poly.type
_entity_poly.pdbx_seq_one_letter_code
_entity_poly.pdbx_strand_id
1 'polypeptide(L)'
;IVFPDKRIKLVDLGIAQKAYRHRVGSNGTWLYSAPEVRLASRDHVALNTSKSDVWSWGAVLYRMTYHIPPSYKTPCHHPPKNQHKSRDPDLLDVLRHTLVLDPRKRVDPSWLDGHPYTRKR
;
A
#
# COMPACT_ATOMS: atom_id res chain seq x y z
N ILE A 1 -13.91 -2.73 -6.84
CA ILE A 1 -15.40 -2.66 -6.86
C ILE A 1 -15.95 -3.86 -6.11
N VAL A 2 -16.97 -3.66 -5.26
CA VAL A 2 -17.67 -4.74 -4.55
C VAL A 2 -18.88 -5.16 -5.39
N PHE A 3 -19.02 -6.45 -5.66
CA PHE A 3 -20.14 -7.02 -6.43
C PHE A 3 -21.25 -7.53 -5.49
N PRO A 4 -22.49 -7.77 -5.99
CA PRO A 4 -23.59 -8.28 -5.18
C PRO A 4 -23.29 -9.59 -4.45
N ASP A 5 -22.38 -10.40 -5.00
CA ASP A 5 -21.90 -11.65 -4.41
C ASP A 5 -20.83 -11.43 -3.31
N LYS A 6 -20.65 -10.19 -2.84
CA LYS A 6 -19.67 -9.78 -1.83
C LYS A 6 -18.21 -10.00 -2.23
N ARG A 7 -17.92 -10.29 -3.51
CA ARG A 7 -16.55 -10.37 -4.01
C ARG A 7 -16.03 -9.01 -4.43
N ILE A 8 -14.74 -8.82 -4.25
CA ILE A 8 -14.02 -7.62 -4.71
C ILE A 8 -13.34 -7.95 -6.04
N LYS A 9 -13.50 -7.08 -7.04
CA LYS A 9 -12.68 -7.09 -8.25
C LYS A 9 -11.83 -5.83 -8.34
N LEU A 10 -10.55 -6.00 -8.68
CA LEU A 10 -9.67 -4.91 -9.06
C LEU A 10 -10.05 -4.45 -10.47
N VAL A 11 -10.10 -3.14 -10.66
CA VAL A 11 -10.48 -2.49 -11.93
C VAL A 11 -9.53 -1.32 -12.19
N ASP A 12 -9.66 -0.69 -13.35
CA ASP A 12 -8.84 0.44 -13.78
C ASP A 12 -7.34 0.12 -13.85
N LEU A 13 -7.01 -0.72 -14.84
CA LEU A 13 -5.64 -1.14 -15.13
C LEU A 13 -4.92 -0.16 -16.09
N GLY A 14 -5.41 1.09 -16.24
CA GLY A 14 -4.86 2.07 -17.18
C GLY A 14 -3.41 2.46 -16.92
N ILE A 15 -2.91 2.19 -15.72
CA ILE A 15 -1.50 2.39 -15.30
C ILE A 15 -0.76 1.08 -15.01
N ALA A 16 -1.38 -0.07 -15.25
CA ALA A 16 -0.75 -1.37 -15.01
C ALA A 16 0.37 -1.60 -16.03
N GLN A 17 1.53 -2.04 -15.53
CA GLN A 17 2.72 -2.29 -16.35
C GLN A 17 3.41 -3.56 -15.88
N LYS A 18 4.18 -4.20 -16.77
CA LYS A 18 5.10 -5.27 -16.36
C LYS A 18 6.14 -4.67 -15.40
N ALA A 19 6.54 -5.43 -14.38
CA ALA A 19 7.43 -5.01 -13.30
C ALA A 19 8.90 -4.80 -13.72
N TYR A 20 9.11 -4.05 -14.80
CA TYR A 20 10.41 -3.55 -15.23
C TYR A 20 10.51 -2.07 -14.87
N ARG A 21 11.73 -1.59 -14.62
CA ARG A 21 12.00 -0.19 -14.25
C ARG A 21 11.51 0.75 -15.36
N HIS A 22 10.34 1.37 -15.16
CA HIS A 22 9.71 2.22 -16.17
C HIS A 22 9.39 3.61 -15.64
N ARG A 23 9.45 4.60 -16.53
CA ARG A 23 8.99 5.97 -16.24
C ARG A 23 7.48 5.94 -16.11
N VAL A 24 6.98 6.21 -14.91
CA VAL A 24 5.56 6.41 -14.67
C VAL A 24 5.33 7.90 -14.54
N GLY A 25 4.44 8.47 -15.37
CA GLY A 25 3.92 9.81 -15.13
C GLY A 25 3.19 9.84 -13.79
N SER A 26 3.06 11.00 -13.15
CA SER A 26 2.45 11.18 -11.83
C SER A 26 0.92 10.92 -11.78
N ASN A 27 0.43 9.88 -12.46
CA ASN A 27 -0.99 9.59 -12.71
C ASN A 27 -1.61 8.68 -11.63
N GLY A 28 -1.02 8.62 -10.44
CA GLY A 28 -1.58 7.90 -9.30
C GLY A 28 -2.45 8.78 -8.40
N THR A 29 -3.36 8.17 -7.66
CA THR A 29 -4.07 8.85 -6.57
C THR A 29 -3.07 9.12 -5.44
N TRP A 30 -2.63 10.38 -5.30
CA TRP A 30 -1.59 10.86 -4.38
C TRP A 30 -1.60 10.28 -2.96
N LEU A 31 -2.78 9.95 -2.43
CA LEU A 31 -2.96 9.43 -1.08
C LEU A 31 -2.58 7.95 -0.91
N TYR A 32 -2.49 7.20 -2.01
CA TYR A 32 -2.16 5.77 -2.03
C TYR A 32 -0.84 5.45 -2.73
N SER A 33 -0.30 6.38 -3.50
CA SER A 33 0.98 6.20 -4.20
C SER A 33 2.14 6.11 -3.23
N ALA A 34 3.02 5.14 -3.42
CA ALA A 34 4.21 5.00 -2.58
C ALA A 34 5.08 6.29 -2.57
N PRO A 35 5.79 6.61 -1.47
CA PRO A 35 6.58 7.84 -1.35
C PRO A 35 7.58 8.01 -2.50
N GLU A 36 8.24 6.92 -2.91
CA GLU A 36 9.21 6.90 -3.99
C GLU A 36 8.59 7.16 -5.37
N VAL A 37 7.31 6.79 -5.57
CA VAL A 37 6.56 7.09 -6.80
C VAL A 37 6.13 8.56 -6.81
N ARG A 38 5.78 9.11 -5.64
CA ARG A 38 5.39 10.53 -5.49
C ARG A 38 6.57 11.49 -5.68
N LEU A 39 7.75 11.09 -5.19
CA LEU A 39 8.98 11.90 -5.24
C LEU A 39 9.73 11.77 -6.57
N ALA A 40 9.36 10.80 -7.41
CA ALA A 40 9.92 10.68 -8.74
C ALA A 40 9.46 11.87 -9.61
N SER A 41 10.35 12.84 -9.77
CA SER A 41 10.24 13.92 -10.74
C SER A 41 10.16 13.34 -12.16
N ARG A 42 9.58 14.08 -13.11
CA ARG A 42 9.44 13.68 -14.54
C ARG A 42 10.74 13.15 -15.18
N ASP A 43 11.90 13.51 -14.64
CA ASP A 43 13.23 13.13 -15.13
C ASP A 43 13.86 11.93 -14.41
N HIS A 44 13.31 11.53 -13.26
CA HIS A 44 13.75 10.34 -12.52
C HIS A 44 12.85 9.16 -12.86
N VAL A 45 13.47 8.02 -13.19
CA VAL A 45 12.76 6.75 -13.31
C VAL A 45 12.22 6.41 -11.92
N ALA A 46 10.93 6.69 -11.69
CA ALA A 46 10.20 6.11 -10.58
C ALA A 46 10.43 4.60 -10.65
N LEU A 47 11.03 4.01 -9.62
CA LEU A 47 11.13 2.57 -9.53
C LEU A 47 9.74 2.04 -9.14
N ASN A 48 8.80 2.07 -10.09
CA ASN A 48 7.53 1.37 -9.96
C ASN A 48 7.86 -0.12 -10.00
N THR A 49 7.89 -0.72 -8.83
CA THR A 49 8.25 -2.12 -8.60
C THR A 49 7.08 -2.76 -7.88
N SER A 50 7.11 -4.08 -7.71
CA SER A 50 6.13 -4.75 -6.84
C SER A 50 6.06 -4.14 -5.43
N LYS A 51 7.11 -3.44 -4.96
CA LYS A 51 7.11 -2.75 -3.65
C LYS A 51 6.14 -1.57 -3.61
N SER A 52 5.92 -0.82 -4.69
CA SER A 52 4.94 0.28 -4.69
C SER A 52 3.51 -0.23 -4.61
N ASP A 53 3.23 -1.40 -5.18
CA ASP A 53 1.95 -2.09 -5.00
C ASP A 53 1.76 -2.58 -3.56
N VAL A 54 2.81 -3.10 -2.91
CA VAL A 54 2.77 -3.47 -1.47
C VAL A 54 2.41 -2.26 -0.59
N TRP A 55 2.97 -1.07 -0.87
CA TRP A 55 2.58 0.15 -0.16
C TRP A 55 1.11 0.49 -0.40
N SER A 56 0.69 0.49 -1.66
CA SER A 56 -0.68 0.85 -2.05
C SER A 56 -1.71 -0.07 -1.37
N TRP A 57 -1.40 -1.37 -1.31
CA TRP A 57 -2.20 -2.35 -0.59
C TRP A 57 -2.25 -2.07 0.92
N GLY A 58 -1.10 -1.77 1.54
CA GLY A 58 -1.04 -1.33 2.94
C GLY A 58 -1.86 -0.06 3.20
N ALA A 59 -1.84 0.90 2.29
CA ALA A 59 -2.59 2.15 2.39
C ALA A 59 -4.11 1.93 2.28
N VAL A 60 -4.54 0.98 1.44
CA VAL A 60 -5.94 0.54 1.37
C VAL A 60 -6.37 -0.13 2.68
N LEU A 61 -5.58 -1.08 3.21
CA LEU A 61 -5.86 -1.71 4.51
C LEU A 61 -5.95 -0.67 5.65
N TYR A 62 -4.99 0.25 5.68
CA TYR A 62 -4.97 1.33 6.67
C TYR A 62 -6.26 2.16 6.59
N ARG A 63 -6.69 2.55 5.39
CA ARG A 63 -7.94 3.30 5.22
C ARG A 63 -9.18 2.48 5.57
N MET A 64 -9.20 1.18 5.34
CA MET A 64 -10.31 0.34 5.79
C MET A 64 -10.36 0.22 7.32
N THR A 65 -9.20 0.24 7.98
CA THR A 65 -9.07 0.13 9.44
C THR A 65 -9.37 1.45 10.16
N TYR A 66 -8.90 2.55 9.59
CA TYR A 66 -8.83 3.86 10.23
C TYR A 66 -9.63 4.93 9.48
N HIS A 67 -10.37 4.57 8.43
CA HIS A 67 -11.21 5.46 7.62
C HIS A 67 -10.52 6.67 6.97
N ILE A 68 -9.19 6.80 7.12
CA ILE A 68 -8.36 7.87 6.54
C ILE A 68 -7.12 7.25 5.89
N PRO A 69 -6.48 7.91 4.91
CA PRO A 69 -5.23 7.43 4.32
C PRO A 69 -4.04 7.55 5.29
N PRO A 70 -2.97 6.76 5.09
CA PRO A 70 -1.75 6.89 5.89
C PRO A 70 -1.09 8.26 5.65
N SER A 71 -0.49 8.81 6.71
CA SER A 71 0.25 10.08 6.66
C SER A 71 1.72 9.85 6.35
N TYR A 72 2.30 10.65 5.46
CA TYR A 72 3.75 10.66 5.18
C TYR A 72 4.58 11.43 6.24
N LYS A 73 3.93 12.12 7.18
CA LYS A 73 4.58 12.98 8.18
C LYS A 73 4.87 12.28 9.51
N THR A 74 4.24 11.13 9.75
CA THR A 74 4.34 10.31 10.97
C THR A 74 4.58 8.87 10.55
N PRO A 75 5.00 7.94 11.44
CA PRO A 75 5.14 6.55 11.04
C PRO A 75 3.78 6.03 10.55
N CYS A 76 3.75 5.65 9.29
CA CYS A 76 2.54 5.55 8.48
C CYS A 76 1.57 4.45 8.94
N HIS A 77 2.04 3.54 9.79
CA HIS A 77 1.30 2.40 10.34
C HIS A 77 0.64 2.67 11.70
N HIS A 78 0.92 3.82 12.34
CA HIS A 78 0.24 4.19 13.58
C HIS A 78 -1.18 4.67 13.31
N PRO A 79 -2.12 4.42 14.24
CA PRO A 79 -3.44 5.00 14.14
C PRO A 79 -3.34 6.55 14.12
N PRO A 80 -4.27 7.22 13.44
CA PRO A 80 -4.40 8.67 13.48
C PRO A 80 -4.63 9.19 14.91
N LYS A 81 -4.40 10.50 15.12
CA LYS A 81 -4.81 11.16 16.36
C LYS A 81 -6.31 10.94 16.59
N ASN A 82 -6.69 10.64 17.83
CA ASN A 82 -8.07 10.39 18.27
C ASN A 82 -8.73 9.13 17.70
N GLN A 83 -7.96 8.20 17.13
CA GLN A 83 -8.48 6.88 16.77
C GLN A 83 -7.92 5.77 17.64
N HIS A 84 -8.77 4.77 17.87
CA HIS A 84 -8.37 3.56 18.55
C HIS A 84 -7.45 2.73 17.66
N LYS A 85 -6.38 2.22 18.26
CA LYS A 85 -5.51 1.23 17.63
C LYS A 85 -6.29 -0.06 17.38
N SER A 86 -6.11 -0.68 16.22
CA SER A 86 -6.63 -2.04 15.99
C SER A 86 -6.14 -3.00 17.08
N ARG A 87 -7.00 -3.92 17.52
CA ARG A 87 -6.64 -4.98 18.46
C ARG A 87 -6.06 -6.21 17.79
N ASP A 88 -6.14 -6.31 16.47
CA ASP A 88 -5.59 -7.44 15.72
C ASP A 88 -4.06 -7.25 15.55
N PRO A 89 -3.23 -8.05 16.25
CA PRO A 89 -1.78 -7.91 16.17
C PRO A 89 -1.24 -8.22 14.76
N ASP A 90 -1.91 -9.10 14.01
CA ASP A 90 -1.45 -9.52 12.68
C ASP A 90 -1.72 -8.41 11.67
N LEU A 91 -2.88 -7.74 11.75
CA LEU A 91 -3.16 -6.55 10.95
C LEU A 91 -2.11 -5.45 11.20
N LEU A 92 -1.80 -5.20 12.47
CA LEU A 92 -0.81 -4.19 12.83
C LEU A 92 0.59 -4.55 12.32
N ASP A 93 0.95 -5.83 12.34
CA ASP A 93 2.23 -6.30 11.82
C ASP A 93 2.31 -6.11 10.31
N VAL A 94 1.25 -6.48 9.59
CA VAL A 94 1.13 -6.19 8.15
C VAL A 94 1.31 -4.71 7.87
N LEU A 95 0.57 -3.83 8.55
CA LEU A 95 0.65 -2.38 8.32
C LEU A 95 2.07 -1.84 8.55
N ARG A 96 2.76 -2.30 9.60
CA ARG A 96 4.16 -1.90 9.89
C ARG A 96 5.12 -2.26 8.77
N HIS A 97 4.93 -3.43 8.16
CA HIS A 97 5.83 -3.98 7.15
C HIS A 97 5.51 -3.48 5.73
N THR A 98 4.25 -3.13 5.44
CA THR A 98 3.84 -2.59 4.14
C THR A 98 4.00 -1.08 4.04
N LEU A 99 3.78 -0.34 5.13
CA LEU A 99 3.85 1.13 5.15
C LEU A 99 5.24 1.62 5.59
N VAL A 100 6.29 0.98 5.06
CA VAL A 100 7.68 1.36 5.24
C VAL A 100 8.08 2.35 4.14
N LEU A 101 8.63 3.50 4.53
CA LEU A 101 9.02 4.57 3.60
C LEU A 101 10.13 4.13 2.64
N ASP A 102 11.13 3.40 3.13
CA ASP A 102 12.20 2.85 2.31
C ASP A 102 11.73 1.56 1.61
N PRO A 103 11.59 1.55 0.27
CA PRO A 103 11.11 0.38 -0.46
C PRO A 103 12.03 -0.83 -0.35
N ARG A 104 13.31 -0.64 -0.01
CA ARG A 104 14.28 -1.74 0.19
C ARG A 104 14.04 -2.49 1.49
N LYS A 105 13.43 -1.83 2.48
CA LYS A 105 13.08 -2.41 3.79
C LYS A 105 11.62 -2.86 3.84
N ARG A 106 10.81 -2.45 2.86
CA ARG A 106 9.42 -2.89 2.71
C ARG A 106 9.39 -4.36 2.32
N VAL A 107 8.40 -5.11 2.82
CA VAL A 107 8.26 -6.54 2.51
C VAL A 107 7.95 -6.79 1.02
N ASP A 108 8.22 -8.02 0.57
CA ASP A 108 7.85 -8.50 -0.77
C ASP A 108 6.40 -9.02 -0.80
N PRO A 109 5.75 -9.07 -1.97
CA PRO A 109 4.41 -9.65 -2.10
C PRO A 109 4.31 -11.09 -1.54
N SER A 110 5.33 -11.92 -1.76
CA SER A 110 5.36 -13.31 -1.26
C SER A 110 5.31 -13.42 0.26
N TRP A 111 5.80 -12.41 0.98
CA TRP A 111 5.69 -12.36 2.44
C TRP A 111 4.22 -12.20 2.87
N LEU A 112 3.44 -11.40 2.12
CA LEU A 112 2.01 -11.23 2.39
C LEU A 112 1.23 -12.53 2.18
N ASP A 113 1.56 -13.33 1.17
CA ASP A 113 0.91 -14.63 0.92
C ASP A 113 1.16 -15.65 2.07
N GLY A 114 2.28 -15.48 2.78
CA GLY A 114 2.67 -16.30 3.93
C GLY A 114 2.13 -15.82 5.27
N HIS A 115 1.65 -14.58 5.36
CA HIS A 115 1.39 -13.92 6.65
C HIS A 115 0.12 -14.46 7.34
N PRO A 116 0.10 -14.63 8.67
CA PRO A 116 -1.09 -15.09 9.40
C PRO A 116 -2.35 -14.28 9.11
N TYR A 117 -2.24 -12.95 8.97
CA TYR A 117 -3.35 -12.06 8.63
C TYR A 117 -4.10 -12.46 7.34
N THR A 118 -3.38 -12.88 6.31
CA THR A 118 -3.97 -13.24 5.00
C THR A 118 -4.41 -14.71 4.95
N ARG A 119 -3.91 -15.53 5.88
CA ARG A 119 -4.20 -16.97 5.97
C ARG A 119 -5.33 -17.30 6.93
N LYS A 120 -5.67 -16.42 7.87
CA LYS A 120 -6.86 -16.55 8.74
C LYS A 120 -8.11 -16.62 7.85
N ARG A 121 -8.70 -17.82 7.76
CA ARG A 121 -10.01 -18.07 7.17
C ARG A 121 -11.02 -18.31 8.28
#